data_AF-A0A1A8M2B9-F1
#
_entry.id   AF-A0A1A8M2B9-F1
#
_cell.length_a   1.000
_cell.length_b   1.000
_cell.length_c   1.000
_cell.angle_alpha   90.00
_cell.angle_beta   90.00
_cell.angle_gamma   90.00
#
_symmetry.space_group_name_H-M   'P 1'
#
loop_
_entity.id
_entity.type
_entity.pdbx_description
1 polymer ?
#
loop_
_entity_poly.entity_id
_entity_poly.type
_entity_poly.pdbx_seq_one_letter_code
_entity_poly.pdbx_strand_id
1 'polypeptide(L)'
;FLKVPMIHWDLSTKRILTMEFVEGGQVDDRDYMKKHNINVNKISENLGKLYSEMIFVHGFVHCDPHPGNVLVRRQKQQAEIVLLDHGLYQVLQPDFRMDYCHLWMSLIHGDMSGVERYSRRLE
;
A
#
# COMPACT_ATOMS: atom_id res chain seq x y z
N PHE A 1 1.51 0.90 -12.17
CA PHE A 1 2.35 0.11 -11.25
C PHE A 1 1.51 -0.59 -10.18
N LEU A 2 0.35 -0.06 -9.80
CA LEU A 2 -0.63 -0.76 -8.98
C LEU A 2 -1.71 -1.41 -9.86
N LYS A 3 -2.11 -2.63 -9.51
CA LYS A 3 -3.28 -3.33 -10.04
C LYS A 3 -4.17 -3.73 -8.87
N VAL A 4 -5.44 -3.36 -8.96
CA VAL A 4 -6.52 -3.94 -8.14
C VAL A 4 -7.31 -4.89 -9.05
N PRO A 5 -7.47 -6.18 -8.69
CA PRO A 5 -8.30 -7.11 -9.45
C PRO A 5 -9.72 -6.58 -9.63
N MET A 6 -10.30 -6.76 -10.81
CA MET A 6 -11.71 -6.39 -11.01
C MET A 6 -12.61 -7.32 -10.19
N ILE A 7 -13.65 -6.77 -9.59
CA ILE A 7 -14.63 -7.55 -8.83
C ILE A 7 -15.73 -8.03 -9.78
N HIS A 8 -16.02 -9.33 -9.74
CA HIS A 8 -17.16 -9.94 -10.43
C HIS A 8 -18.35 -9.96 -9.47
N TRP A 9 -19.11 -8.86 -9.44
CA TRP A 9 -20.22 -8.66 -8.49
C TRP A 9 -21.36 -9.66 -8.70
N ASP A 10 -21.60 -10.09 -9.94
CA ASP A 10 -22.57 -11.10 -10.34
C ASP A 10 -22.25 -12.51 -9.79
N LEU A 11 -20.98 -12.76 -9.50
CA LEU A 11 -20.48 -14.01 -8.92
C LEU A 11 -20.22 -13.89 -7.40
N SER A 12 -20.40 -12.70 -6.83
CA SER A 12 -20.09 -12.42 -5.42
C SER A 12 -21.35 -12.45 -4.55
N THR A 13 -21.19 -12.82 -3.29
CA THR A 13 -22.24 -12.85 -2.26
C THR A 13 -21.73 -12.23 -0.96
N LYS A 14 -22.56 -12.20 0.09
CA LYS A 14 -22.14 -11.74 1.42
C LYS A 14 -20.99 -12.56 2.05
N ARG A 15 -20.73 -13.78 1.57
CA ARG A 15 -19.72 -14.70 2.13
C ARG A 15 -18.66 -15.14 1.12
N ILE A 16 -18.78 -14.72 -0.14
CA ILE A 16 -17.86 -15.09 -1.22
C ILE A 16 -17.58 -13.84 -2.04
N LEU A 17 -16.32 -13.46 -2.15
CA LEU A 17 -15.87 -12.40 -3.06
C LEU A 17 -15.15 -13.05 -4.24
N THR A 18 -15.63 -12.79 -5.45
CA THR A 18 -15.02 -13.29 -6.69
C THR A 18 -14.36 -12.15 -7.44
N MET A 19 -13.10 -12.34 -7.80
CA MET A 19 -12.28 -11.32 -8.46
C MET A 19 -11.55 -11.90 -9.68
N GLU A 20 -11.09 -11.00 -10.56
CA GLU A 20 -10.19 -11.31 -11.66
C GLU A 20 -9.01 -12.15 -11.15
N PHE A 21 -8.79 -13.31 -11.78
CA PHE A 21 -7.61 -14.10 -11.48
C PHE A 21 -6.37 -13.40 -12.03
N VAL A 22 -5.41 -13.12 -11.15
CA VAL A 22 -4.17 -12.45 -11.51
C VAL A 22 -2.99 -13.35 -11.17
N GLU A 23 -2.20 -13.70 -12.19
CA GLU A 23 -0.94 -14.40 -12.01
C GLU A 23 0.15 -13.47 -11.46
N GLY A 24 1.01 -13.99 -10.59
CA GLY A 24 2.11 -13.27 -9.97
C GLY A 24 2.83 -14.14 -8.93
N GLY A 25 3.98 -13.67 -8.45
CA GLY A 25 4.66 -14.22 -7.27
C GLY A 25 4.31 -13.40 -6.03
N GLN A 26 4.46 -13.97 -4.84
CA GLN A 26 4.31 -13.20 -3.60
C GLN A 26 5.38 -12.11 -3.54
N VAL A 27 5.07 -10.99 -2.88
CA VAL A 27 5.97 -9.82 -2.80
C VAL A 27 7.34 -10.15 -2.16
N ASP A 28 7.41 -11.19 -1.33
CA ASP A 28 8.59 -11.70 -0.66
C ASP A 28 9.28 -12.88 -1.38
N ASP A 29 8.73 -13.37 -2.50
CA ASP A 29 9.31 -14.44 -3.31
C ASP A 29 10.49 -13.93 -4.17
N ARG A 30 11.69 -14.00 -3.59
CA ARG A 30 12.92 -13.56 -4.27
C ARG A 30 13.26 -14.36 -5.53
N ASP A 31 12.88 -15.62 -5.60
CA ASP A 31 13.22 -16.48 -6.73
C ASP A 31 12.31 -16.17 -7.94
N TYR A 32 11.03 -15.90 -7.68
CA TYR A 32 10.12 -15.35 -8.69
C TYR A 32 10.65 -14.03 -9.24
N MET A 33 11.08 -13.09 -8.38
CA MET A 33 11.58 -11.79 -8.82
C MET A 33 12.81 -11.93 -9.72
N LYS A 34 13.78 -12.79 -9.35
CA LYS A 34 14.96 -13.08 -10.16
C LYS A 34 14.58 -13.68 -11.51
N LYS A 35 13.73 -14.71 -11.50
CA LYS A 35 13.28 -15.42 -12.73
C LYS A 35 12.60 -14.48 -13.73
N HIS A 36 11.86 -13.49 -13.23
CA HIS A 36 11.12 -12.53 -14.06
C HIS A 36 11.84 -11.18 -14.25
N ASN A 37 13.12 -11.10 -13.85
CA ASN A 37 13.96 -9.91 -13.95
C ASN A 37 13.28 -8.65 -13.35
N ILE A 38 12.66 -8.82 -12.18
CA ILE A 38 11.96 -7.76 -11.46
C ILE A 38 12.93 -7.10 -10.50
N ASN A 39 13.02 -5.77 -10.57
CA ASN A 39 13.83 -4.99 -9.65
C ASN A 39 13.11 -4.83 -8.30
N VAL A 40 13.58 -5.56 -7.29
CA VAL A 40 13.02 -5.54 -5.93
C VAL A 40 13.05 -4.15 -5.28
N ASN A 41 14.09 -3.34 -5.54
CA ASN A 41 14.16 -1.99 -5.00
C ASN A 41 13.05 -1.11 -5.60
N LYS A 42 12.72 -1.32 -6.88
CA LYS A 42 11.63 -0.58 -7.52
C LYS A 42 10.27 -0.98 -6.96
N ILE A 43 10.08 -2.26 -6.61
CA ILE A 43 8.87 -2.73 -5.93
C ILE A 43 8.75 -2.08 -4.55
N SER A 44 9.82 -2.07 -3.75
CA SER A 44 9.82 -1.42 -2.43
C SER A 44 9.52 0.08 -2.53
N GLU A 45 10.11 0.78 -3.49
CA GLU A 45 9.82 2.20 -3.75
C GLU A 45 8.34 2.42 -4.11
N ASN A 46 7.81 1.58 -5.01
CA ASN A 46 6.40 1.66 -5.43
C ASN A 46 5.43 1.33 -4.27
N LEU A 47 5.78 0.39 -3.39
CA LEU A 47 5.00 0.12 -2.17
C LEU A 47 5.03 1.31 -1.22
N GLY A 48 6.20 1.89 -0.96
CA GLY A 48 6.32 3.09 -0.15
C GLY A 48 5.48 4.23 -0.73
N LYS A 49 5.52 4.43 -2.05
CA LYS A 49 4.70 5.40 -2.76
C LYS A 49 3.20 5.12 -2.60
N LEU A 50 2.77 3.87 -2.75
CA LEU A 50 1.38 3.46 -2.58
C LEU A 50 0.84 3.82 -1.20
N TYR A 51 1.55 3.43 -0.14
CA TYR A 51 1.14 3.73 1.24
C TYR A 51 1.22 5.22 1.56
N SER A 52 2.22 5.93 1.03
CA SER A 52 2.32 7.39 1.16
C SER A 52 1.13 8.09 0.50
N GLU A 53 0.70 7.64 -0.68
CA GLU A 53 -0.43 8.21 -1.40
C GLU A 53 -1.75 7.95 -0.66
N MET A 54 -1.95 6.72 -0.18
CA MET A 54 -3.07 6.34 0.69
C MET A 54 -3.18 7.30 1.89
N ILE A 55 -2.10 7.44 2.67
CA ILE A 55 -2.10 8.24 3.90
C ILE A 55 -2.19 9.74 3.60
N PHE A 56 -1.25 10.28 2.83
CA PHE A 56 -1.03 11.73 2.74
C PHE A 56 -1.89 12.40 1.68
N VAL A 57 -2.37 11.67 0.67
CA VAL A 57 -3.21 12.23 -0.40
C VAL A 57 -4.68 11.87 -0.18
N HIS A 58 -4.98 10.57 -0.08
CA HIS A 58 -6.36 10.07 -0.10
C HIS A 58 -7.03 9.99 1.28
N GLY A 59 -6.26 9.93 2.37
CA GLY A 59 -6.79 9.93 3.73
C GLY A 59 -7.40 8.61 4.18
N PHE A 60 -6.97 7.49 3.60
CA PHE A 60 -7.24 6.15 4.11
C PHE A 60 -6.00 5.29 4.00
N VAL A 61 -5.86 4.24 4.79
CA VAL A 61 -4.70 3.35 4.72
C VAL A 61 -5.13 1.89 4.85
N HIS A 62 -4.49 1.02 4.09
CA HIS A 62 -4.63 -0.42 4.30
C HIS A 62 -3.81 -0.82 5.52
N CYS A 63 -4.45 -1.41 6.53
CA CYS A 63 -3.79 -1.72 7.79
C CYS A 63 -3.21 -3.15 7.86
N ASP A 64 -3.29 -3.92 6.78
CA ASP A 64 -2.75 -5.30 6.71
C ASP A 64 -1.87 -5.51 5.46
N PRO A 65 -0.63 -4.98 5.46
CA PRO A 65 0.33 -5.16 4.36
C PRO A 65 0.94 -6.58 4.32
N HIS A 66 0.23 -7.62 4.80
CA HIS A 66 0.75 -8.97 4.84
C HIS A 66 1.21 -9.43 3.44
N PRO A 67 2.39 -10.09 3.30
CA PRO A 67 2.90 -10.51 1.99
C PRO A 67 1.92 -11.38 1.18
N GLY A 68 1.07 -12.16 1.86
CA GLY A 68 0.02 -12.96 1.22
C GLY A 68 -1.07 -12.15 0.51
N ASN A 69 -1.25 -10.88 0.85
CA ASN A 69 -2.24 -9.98 0.24
C ASN A 69 -1.67 -9.20 -0.95
N VAL A 70 -0.37 -9.36 -1.24
CA VAL A 70 0.36 -8.58 -2.23
C VAL A 70 1.10 -9.51 -3.18
N LEU A 71 0.66 -9.54 -4.44
CA LEU A 71 1.43 -10.18 -5.49
C LEU A 71 2.25 -9.16 -6.26
N VAL A 72 3.28 -9.64 -6.92
CA VAL A 72 4.04 -8.90 -7.90
C VAL A 72 4.04 -9.69 -9.19
N ARG A 73 3.74 -9.01 -10.30
CA ARG A 73 3.76 -9.62 -11.63
C ARG A 73 4.55 -8.78 -12.61
N ARG A 74 5.13 -9.43 -13.61
CA ARG A 74 5.74 -8.77 -14.76
C ARG A 74 4.69 -8.63 -15.86
N GLN A 75 4.28 -7.41 -16.17
CA GLN A 75 3.40 -7.13 -17.31
C GLN A 75 4.19 -6.38 -18.39
N LYS A 76 4.38 -7.03 -19.55
CA LYS A 76 5.23 -6.50 -20.63
C LYS A 76 6.61 -6.08 -20.08
N GLN A 77 6.89 -4.78 -20.04
CA GLN A 77 8.18 -4.21 -19.62
C GLN A 77 8.14 -3.57 -18.23
N GLN A 78 7.01 -3.63 -17.52
CA GLN A 78 6.85 -3.04 -16.19
C GLN A 78 6.43 -4.09 -15.16
N ALA A 79 6.95 -3.97 -13.94
CA ALA A 79 6.46 -4.75 -12.81
C ALA A 79 5.26 -4.05 -12.16
N GLU A 80 4.25 -4.83 -11.79
CA GLU A 80 3.05 -4.35 -11.12
C GLU A 80 2.93 -4.99 -9.74
N ILE A 81 2.49 -4.20 -8.77
CA ILE A 81 2.01 -4.64 -7.47
C ILE A 81 0.52 -4.92 -7.62
N VAL A 82 0.09 -6.12 -7.27
CA VAL A 82 -1.31 -6.54 -7.28
C VAL A 82 -1.76 -6.62 -5.84
N LEU A 83 -2.71 -5.76 -5.46
CA LEU A 83 -3.28 -5.76 -4.12
C LEU A 83 -4.55 -6.60 -4.12
N LEU A 84 -4.55 -7.68 -3.34
CA LEU A 84 -5.64 -8.67 -3.31
C LEU A 84 -6.64 -8.40 -2.19
N ASP A 85 -6.13 -8.13 -0.99
CA ASP A 85 -6.97 -7.90 0.18
C ASP A 85 -7.40 -6.44 0.25
N HIS A 86 -8.68 -6.27 0.58
CA HIS A 86 -9.30 -4.97 0.80
C HIS A 86 -10.18 -4.96 2.05
N GLY A 87 -9.96 -5.92 2.96
CA GLY A 87 -10.80 -6.15 4.14
C GLY A 87 -10.48 -5.23 5.31
N LEU A 88 -9.24 -4.72 5.40
CA LEU A 88 -8.80 -3.89 6.52
C LEU A 88 -8.28 -2.53 6.08
N TYR A 89 -9.20 -1.59 5.90
CA TYR A 89 -8.91 -0.17 5.68
C TYR A 89 -9.35 0.67 6.86
N GLN A 90 -8.54 1.69 7.17
CA GLN A 90 -8.87 2.73 8.12
C GLN A 90 -8.94 4.08 7.42
N VAL A 91 -10.03 4.81 7.63
CA VAL A 91 -10.14 6.22 7.21
C VAL A 91 -9.48 7.09 8.27
N LEU A 92 -8.61 8.00 7.83
CA LEU A 92 -7.91 8.95 8.67
C LEU A 92 -8.75 10.23 8.77
N GLN A 93 -9.06 10.65 9.99
CA GLN A 93 -9.76 11.92 10.20
C GLN A 93 -8.90 13.09 9.67
N PRO A 94 -9.51 14.14 9.08
CA PRO A 94 -8.75 15.23 8.47
C PRO A 94 -7.72 15.87 9.41
N ASP A 95 -8.10 16.15 10.66
CA ASP A 95 -7.21 16.76 11.65
C ASP A 95 -6.05 15.84 12.03
N PHE A 96 -6.35 14.56 12.31
CA PHE A 96 -5.33 13.54 12.57
C PHE A 96 -4.34 13.43 11.40
N ARG A 97 -4.85 13.38 10.16
CA ARG A 97 -4.03 13.28 8.95
C ARG A 97 -3.11 14.49 8.80
N MET A 98 -3.63 15.70 9.05
CA MET A 98 -2.83 16.92 8.98
C MET A 98 -1.74 16.95 10.06
N ASP A 99 -2.06 16.58 11.30
CA ASP A 99 -1.06 16.48 12.36
C ASP A 99 -0.01 15.41 12.05
N TYR A 100 -0.40 14.30 11.43
CA TYR A 100 0.51 13.26 10.98
C TYR A 100 1.43 13.74 9.84
N CYS A 101 0.90 14.48 8.85
CA CYS A 101 1.71 15.12 7.81
C CYS A 101 2.75 16.06 8.42
N HIS A 102 2.33 16.88 9.39
CA HIS A 102 3.22 17.84 10.04
C HIS A 102 4.30 17.14 10.86
N LEU A 103 3.96 16.05 11.56
CA LEU A 103 4.94 15.21 12.25
C LEU A 103 6.03 14.70 11.28
N TRP A 104 5.63 14.14 10.13
CA TRP A 104 6.58 13.66 9.12
C TRP A 104 7.45 14.77 8.55
N MET A 105 6.87 15.94 8.27
CA MET A 105 7.63 17.10 7.79
C MET A 105 8.64 17.59 8.83
N SER A 106 8.28 17.61 10.11
CA SER A 106 9.21 17.96 11.19
C SER A 106 10.34 16.95 11.33
N LEU A 107 10.06 15.64 11.20
CA LEU A 107 11.09 14.59 11.18
C LEU A 107 12.08 14.78 10.01
N ILE A 108 11.58 15.04 8.81
CA ILE A 108 12.40 15.24 7.60
C ILE A 108 13.30 16.47 7.74
N HIS A 109 12.79 17.55 8.32
CA HIS A 109 13.55 18.79 8.51
C HIS A 109 14.42 18.81 9.79
N GLY A 110 14.34 17.79 10.65
CA GLY A 110 15.03 17.77 11.94
C GLY A 110 14.49 18.81 12.95
N ASP A 111 13.23 19.23 12.80
CA ASP A 111 12.56 20.15 13.72
C ASP A 111 12.01 19.39 14.95
N MET A 112 12.84 19.27 15.98
CA MET A 112 12.48 18.56 17.21
C MET A 112 11.28 19.18 17.96
N SER A 113 11.10 20.51 17.86
CA SER A 113 9.97 21.19 18.49
C SER A 113 8.65 20.84 17.83
N GLY A 114 8.65 20.75 16.49
CA GLY A 114 7.53 20.26 15.71
C GLY A 114 7.25 18.78 15.96
N VAL A 115 8.29 17.93 16.03
CA VAL A 115 8.14 16.50 16.35
C VAL A 115 7.42 16.32 17.67
N GLU A 116 7.87 16.98 18.74
CA GLU A 116 7.21 16.90 20.06
C GLU A 116 5.77 17.43 20.02
N ARG A 117 5.54 18.55 19.34
CA ARG A 117 4.21 19.16 19.25
C ARG A 117 3.21 18.23 18.56
N TYR A 118 3.57 17.70 17.39
CA TYR A 118 2.65 16.92 16.58
C TYR A 118 2.53 15.47 17.06
N SER A 119 3.53 14.90 17.73
CA SER A 119 3.39 13.59 18.35
C SER A 119 2.32 13.58 19.45
N ARG A 120 2.30 14.61 20.32
CA ARG A 120 1.28 14.75 21.39
C ARG A 120 -0.14 14.98 20.87
N ARG A 121 -0.30 15.48 19.65
CA ARG A 121 -1.61 15.71 19.03
C ARG A 121 -2.19 14.45 18.37
N LEU A 122 -1.38 13.41 18.25
CA LEU A 122 -1.76 12.12 17.68
C LEU A 122 -2.09 11.07 18.74
N GLU A 123 -1.89 11.39 20.02
CA GLU A 123 -2.38 10.61 21.18
C GLU A 123 -3.90 10.78 21.35
#